data_AF-A0A8D1J170-F1
#
_entry.id   AF-A0A8D1J170-F1
#
_cell.length_a   1.000
_cell.length_b   1.000
_cell.length_c   1.000
_cell.angle_alpha   90.00
_cell.angle_beta   90.00
_cell.angle_gamma   90.00
#
_symmetry.space_group_name_H-M   'P 1'
#
loop_
_entity.id
_entity.type
_entity.pdbx_description
1 polymer ?
#
loop_
_entity_poly.entity_id
_entity_poly.type
_entity_poly.pdbx_seq_one_letter_code
_entity_poly.pdbx_strand_id
1 'polypeptide(L)'
;MSSLVKCLFRSSAHFSVGLFVFLLLHCMSCLYILEIKSLSVASLAKIFSHSVGCLFVFLMVSFAVQKLLSLIRSHWFICVFIVFILGDISKKILLRPVSESLLPIFSSGIPYCFGY
;
A
#
# COMPACT_ATOMS: atom_id res chain seq x y z
N MET A 1 -2.78 4.27 12.62
CA MET A 1 -2.88 3.11 11.70
C MET A 1 -4.31 2.75 11.27
N SER A 2 -5.37 3.08 12.04
CA SER A 2 -6.75 2.69 11.67
C SER A 2 -7.36 3.46 10.48
N SER A 3 -6.90 4.68 10.18
CA SER A 3 -7.39 5.49 9.06
C SER A 3 -6.97 4.93 7.69
N LEU A 4 -5.74 4.41 7.58
CA LEU A 4 -5.20 3.88 6.33
C LEU A 4 -5.90 2.59 5.89
N VAL A 5 -6.17 1.69 6.84
CA VAL A 5 -6.91 0.44 6.57
C VAL A 5 -8.36 0.73 6.14
N LYS A 6 -9.02 1.71 6.78
CA LYS A 6 -10.38 2.15 6.40
C LYS A 6 -10.41 2.81 5.01
N CYS A 7 -9.42 3.63 4.66
CA CYS A 7 -9.29 4.21 3.33
C CYS A 7 -9.06 3.14 2.25
N LEU A 8 -8.18 2.15 2.50
CA LEU A 8 -7.95 1.04 1.59
C LEU A 8 -9.21 0.20 1.36
N PHE A 9 -9.97 -0.08 2.42
CA PHE A 9 -11.21 -0.84 2.32
C PHE A 9 -12.26 -0.09 1.48
N ARG A 10 -12.39 1.22 1.69
CA ARG A 10 -13.29 2.07 0.89
C ARG A 10 -12.87 2.15 -0.57
N SER A 11 -11.58 2.36 -0.85
CA SER A 11 -11.04 2.44 -2.21
C SER A 11 -11.18 1.09 -2.95
N SER A 12 -10.93 -0.03 -2.26
CA SER A 12 -11.10 -1.38 -2.81
C SER A 12 -12.56 -1.67 -3.15
N ALA A 13 -13.51 -1.25 -2.31
CA ALA A 13 -14.94 -1.40 -2.58
C ALA A 13 -15.38 -0.61 -3.82
N HIS A 14 -14.97 0.66 -3.94
CA HIS A 14 -15.29 1.48 -5.12
C HIS A 14 -14.68 0.90 -6.41
N PHE A 15 -13.42 0.48 -6.36
CA PHE A 15 -12.75 -0.15 -7.50
C PHE A 15 -13.44 -1.46 -7.90
N SER A 16 -13.80 -2.29 -6.92
CA SER A 16 -14.52 -3.55 -7.15
C SER A 16 -15.90 -3.33 -7.78
N VAL A 17 -16.65 -2.33 -7.34
CA VAL A 17 -17.98 -2.00 -7.91
C VAL A 17 -17.84 -1.52 -9.35
N GLY A 18 -16.91 -0.61 -9.64
CA GLY A 18 -16.69 -0.12 -11.01
C GLY A 18 -16.28 -1.25 -11.96
N LEU A 19 -15.40 -2.15 -11.50
CA LEU A 19 -14.97 -3.32 -12.26
C LEU A 19 -16.10 -4.32 -12.51
N PHE A 20 -16.95 -4.54 -11.50
CA PHE A 20 -18.13 -5.41 -11.61
C PHE A 20 -19.14 -4.86 -12.63
N VAL A 21 -19.41 -3.56 -12.60
CA VAL A 21 -20.31 -2.89 -13.57
C VAL A 21 -19.73 -2.97 -14.98
N PHE A 22 -18.42 -2.74 -15.16
CA PHE A 22 -17.76 -2.85 -16.46
C PHE A 22 -17.82 -4.27 -17.02
N LEU A 23 -17.59 -5.28 -16.17
CA LEU A 23 -17.71 -6.69 -16.52
C LEU A 23 -19.15 -7.05 -16.90
N LEU A 24 -20.14 -6.54 -16.16
CA LEU A 24 -21.57 -6.75 -16.46
C LEU A 24 -21.96 -6.11 -17.79
N LEU A 25 -21.52 -4.87 -18.02
CA LEU A 25 -21.78 -4.16 -19.27
C LEU A 25 -21.16 -4.89 -20.46
N HIS A 26 -19.90 -5.34 -20.32
CA HIS A 26 -19.24 -6.16 -21.34
C HIS A 26 -19.98 -7.48 -21.56
N CYS A 27 -20.45 -8.14 -20.49
CA CYS A 27 -21.24 -9.37 -20.60
C CYS A 27 -22.55 -9.14 -21.36
N MET A 28 -23.29 -8.07 -21.04
CA MET A 28 -24.54 -7.71 -21.72
C MET A 28 -24.30 -7.32 -23.18
N SER A 29 -23.25 -6.52 -23.47
CA SER A 29 -22.88 -6.19 -24.84
C SER A 29 -22.51 -7.43 -25.65
N CYS A 30 -21.79 -8.38 -25.05
CA CYS A 30 -21.44 -9.61 -25.73
C CYS A 30 -22.61 -10.57 -25.89
N LEU A 31 -23.53 -10.64 -24.93
CA LEU A 31 -24.81 -11.35 -25.09
C LEU A 31 -25.64 -10.71 -26.20
N TYR A 32 -25.70 -9.39 -26.29
CA TYR A 32 -26.42 -8.68 -27.36
C TYR A 32 -25.80 -8.90 -28.74
N ILE A 33 -24.47 -8.80 -28.87
CA ILE A 33 -23.75 -9.10 -30.11
C ILE A 33 -23.87 -10.58 -30.45
N LEU A 34 -23.80 -11.47 -29.46
CA LEU A 34 -24.03 -12.90 -29.62
C LEU A 34 -25.45 -13.14 -30.07
N GLU A 35 -26.48 -12.53 -29.49
CA GLU A 35 -27.88 -12.69 -29.87
C GLU A 35 -28.15 -12.28 -31.32
N ILE A 36 -27.52 -11.20 -31.79
CA ILE A 36 -27.58 -10.77 -33.21
C ILE A 36 -26.80 -11.74 -34.12
N LYS A 37 -25.73 -12.36 -33.63
CA LYS A 37 -24.82 -13.22 -34.41
C LYS A 37 -25.11 -14.73 -34.28
N SER A 38 -25.91 -15.14 -33.29
CA SER A 38 -26.17 -16.50 -32.80
C SER A 38 -27.26 -17.23 -33.59
N LEU A 39 -27.69 -16.70 -34.73
CA LEU A 39 -28.42 -17.52 -35.69
C LEU A 39 -27.53 -18.68 -36.24
N SER A 40 -26.22 -18.62 -35.98
CA SER A 40 -25.28 -19.71 -36.20
C SER A 40 -24.31 -19.81 -35.02
N VAL A 41 -24.02 -21.06 -34.61
CA VAL A 41 -22.78 -21.48 -33.94
C VAL A 41 -22.79 -21.65 -32.41
N ALA A 42 -23.11 -22.88 -31.98
CA ALA A 42 -22.92 -23.40 -30.61
C ALA A 42 -21.47 -23.33 -30.07
N SER A 43 -20.45 -23.17 -30.93
CA SER A 43 -19.06 -23.05 -30.51
C SER A 43 -18.69 -21.64 -30.00
N LEU A 44 -19.41 -20.59 -30.40
CA LEU A 44 -19.14 -19.22 -29.95
C LEU A 44 -19.56 -19.05 -28.47
N ALA A 45 -20.71 -19.60 -28.09
CA ALA A 45 -21.16 -19.64 -26.70
C ALA A 45 -20.16 -20.34 -25.76
N LYS A 46 -19.48 -21.40 -26.24
CA LYS A 46 -18.45 -22.12 -25.47
C LYS A 46 -17.20 -21.27 -25.23
N ILE A 47 -16.70 -20.59 -26.26
CA ILE A 47 -15.53 -19.70 -26.14
C ILE A 47 -15.86 -18.53 -25.21
N PHE A 48 -17.07 -17.99 -25.31
CA PHE A 48 -17.52 -16.86 -24.50
C PHE A 48 -17.67 -17.25 -23.02
N SER A 49 -18.31 -18.38 -22.74
CA SER A 49 -18.47 -18.90 -21.38
C SER A 49 -17.11 -19.19 -20.72
N HIS A 50 -16.15 -19.73 -21.49
CA HIS A 50 -14.80 -19.96 -21.00
C HIS A 50 -14.03 -18.65 -20.71
N SER A 51 -14.18 -17.64 -21.59
CA SER A 51 -13.56 -16.32 -21.39
C SER A 51 -14.10 -15.61 -20.14
N VAL A 52 -15.43 -15.59 -19.95
CA VAL A 52 -16.05 -14.99 -18.75
C VAL A 52 -15.64 -15.75 -17.48
N GLY A 53 -15.58 -17.08 -17.52
CA GLY A 53 -15.08 -17.89 -16.41
C GLY A 53 -13.62 -17.61 -16.08
N CYS A 54 -12.75 -17.48 -17.09
CA CYS A 54 -11.33 -17.17 -16.90
C CYS A 54 -11.13 -15.75 -16.35
N LEU A 55 -11.87 -14.76 -16.85
CA LEU A 55 -11.89 -13.41 -16.31
C LEU A 55 -12.34 -13.38 -14.85
N PHE A 56 -13.39 -14.13 -14.49
CA PHE A 56 -13.86 -14.22 -13.11
C PHE A 56 -12.78 -14.76 -12.15
N VAL A 57 -12.07 -15.82 -12.57
CA VAL A 57 -10.93 -16.36 -11.80
C VAL A 57 -9.81 -15.33 -11.71
N PHE A 58 -9.47 -14.65 -12.80
CA PHE A 58 -8.45 -13.60 -12.82
C PHE A 58 -8.79 -12.44 -11.88
N LEU A 59 -10.06 -12.06 -11.80
CA LEU A 59 -10.55 -11.04 -10.86
C LEU A 59 -10.43 -11.50 -9.40
N MET A 60 -10.81 -12.75 -9.09
CA MET A 60 -10.60 -13.32 -7.75
C MET A 60 -9.12 -13.34 -7.37
N VAL A 61 -8.24 -13.77 -8.28
CA VAL A 61 -6.79 -13.81 -8.03
C VAL A 61 -6.24 -12.40 -7.84
N SER A 62 -6.63 -11.45 -8.69
CA SER A 62 -6.22 -10.05 -8.56
C SER A 62 -6.66 -9.45 -7.23
N PHE A 63 -7.89 -9.74 -6.79
CA PHE A 63 -8.39 -9.28 -5.50
C PHE A 63 -7.60 -9.87 -4.32
N ALA A 64 -7.33 -11.19 -4.36
CA ALA A 64 -6.51 -11.86 -3.35
C ALA A 64 -5.09 -11.28 -3.29
N VAL A 65 -4.45 -11.11 -4.46
CA VAL A 65 -3.11 -10.54 -4.59
C VAL A 65 -3.08 -9.07 -4.14
N GLN A 66 -4.09 -8.27 -4.48
CA GLN A 66 -4.16 -6.86 -4.09
C GLN A 66 -4.31 -6.71 -2.56
N LYS A 67 -5.07 -7.60 -1.92
CA LYS A 67 -5.15 -7.67 -0.46
C LYS A 67 -3.82 -8.10 0.17
N LEU A 68 -3.15 -9.10 -0.40
CA LEU A 68 -1.83 -9.55 0.05
C LEU A 68 -0.76 -8.45 -0.10
N LEU A 69 -0.71 -7.79 -1.26
CA LEU A 69 0.20 -6.67 -1.54
C LEU A 69 -0.05 -5.49 -0.60
N SER A 70 -1.31 -5.18 -0.32
CA SER A 70 -1.65 -4.12 0.65
C SER A 70 -1.09 -4.42 2.05
N LEU A 71 -1.13 -5.70 2.45
CA LEU A 71 -0.59 -6.17 3.73
C LEU A 71 0.94 -6.07 3.75
N ILE A 72 1.61 -6.61 2.73
CA ILE A 72 3.08 -6.58 2.59
C ILE A 72 3.58 -5.13 2.60
N ARG A 73 2.91 -4.23 1.85
CA ARG A 73 3.27 -2.81 1.78
C ARG A 73 3.14 -2.12 3.13
N SER A 74 2.07 -2.39 3.87
CA SER A 74 1.89 -1.82 5.21
C SER A 74 2.95 -2.30 6.18
N HIS A 75 3.31 -3.59 6.16
CA HIS A 75 4.35 -4.14 7.01
C HIS A 75 5.72 -3.52 6.71
N TRP A 76 6.09 -3.43 5.43
CA TRP A 76 7.31 -2.74 5.00
C TRP A 76 7.35 -1.28 5.44
N PHE A 77 6.23 -0.57 5.33
CA PHE A 77 6.13 0.82 5.75
C PHE A 77 6.42 0.99 7.24
N ILE A 78 5.93 0.06 8.06
CA ILE A 78 6.19 0.02 9.51
C ILE A 78 7.66 -0.25 9.79
N CYS A 79 8.26 -1.23 9.10
CA CYS A 79 9.69 -1.55 9.25
C CYS A 79 10.57 -0.33 8.94
N VAL A 80 10.31 0.36 7.82
CA VAL A 80 11.05 1.57 7.44
C VAL A 80 10.87 2.67 8.48
N PHE A 81 9.66 2.85 9.00
CA PHE A 81 9.38 3.85 10.03
C PHE A 81 10.15 3.56 11.33
N ILE A 82 10.22 2.30 11.77
CA ILE A 82 10.99 1.89 12.95
C ILE A 82 12.48 2.18 12.76
N VAL A 83 13.05 1.81 11.60
CA VAL A 83 14.46 2.07 11.27
C VAL A 83 14.74 3.58 11.21
N PHE A 84 13.81 4.37 10.67
CA PHE A 84 13.93 5.83 10.60
C PHE A 84 13.95 6.47 12.00
N ILE A 85 13.00 6.10 12.87
CA ILE A 85 12.94 6.59 14.26
C ILE A 85 14.20 6.17 15.05
N LEU A 86 14.65 4.93 14.89
CA LEU A 86 15.86 4.43 15.54
C LEU A 86 17.11 5.20 15.06
N GLY A 87 17.24 5.41 13.75
CA GLY A 87 18.34 6.18 13.17
C GLY A 87 18.35 7.64 13.62
N ASP A 88 17.18 8.27 13.75
CA ASP A 88 17.06 9.63 14.27
C ASP A 88 17.44 9.72 15.77
N ILE A 89 16.96 8.76 16.58
CA ILE A 89 17.32 8.64 17.99
C ILE A 89 18.82 8.41 18.15
N SER A 90 19.44 7.55 17.34
CA SER A 90 20.89 7.31 17.38
C SER A 90 21.68 8.58 17.05
N LYS A 91 21.25 9.38 16.06
CA LYS A 91 21.88 10.68 15.78
C LYS A 91 21.73 11.64 16.97
N LYS A 92 20.55 11.70 17.58
CA LYS A 92 20.28 12.55 18.75
C LYS A 92 21.06 12.11 19.99
N ILE A 93 21.21 10.81 20.21
CA ILE A 93 22.01 10.21 21.28
C ILE A 93 23.51 10.30 20.99
N LEU A 94 23.96 10.43 19.75
CA LEU A 94 25.38 10.61 19.42
C LEU A 94 25.79 12.09 19.50
N LEU A 95 24.91 13.01 19.08
CA LEU A 95 25.15 14.46 19.16
C LEU A 95 25.12 14.99 20.61
N ARG A 96 24.26 14.44 21.48
CA ARG A 96 24.17 14.80 22.91
C ARG A 96 25.46 14.60 23.71
N PRO A 97 26.08 13.41 23.77
CA PRO A 97 27.27 13.16 24.57
C PRO A 97 28.48 13.93 24.04
N VAL A 98 28.56 14.18 22.73
CA VAL A 98 29.60 15.06 22.16
C VAL A 98 29.38 16.52 22.60
N SER A 99 28.14 17.03 22.61
CA SER A 99 27.85 18.39 23.09
C SER A 99 28.08 18.59 24.59
N GLU A 100 27.75 17.59 25.42
CA GLU A 100 28.03 17.62 26.86
C GLU A 100 29.49 17.38 27.20
N SER A 101 30.29 16.79 26.30
CA SER A 101 31.74 16.68 26.49
C SER A 101 32.51 17.95 26.10
N LEU A 102 31.89 18.89 25.36
CA LEU A 102 32.50 20.17 24.98
C LEU A 102 32.23 21.32 25.97
N LEU A 103 31.20 21.22 26.82
CA LEU A 103 30.91 22.21 27.87
C LEU A 103 31.76 22.12 29.16
N PRO A 104 32.22 20.95 29.66
CA PRO A 104 33.01 20.90 30.89
C PRO A 104 34.46 21.37 30.67
N ILE A 105 34.95 21.38 29.42
CA ILE A 105 36.31 21.88 29.10
C ILE A 105 36.35 23.42 29.04
N PHE A 106 35.25 24.07 28.67
CA PHE A 106 35.20 25.54 28.60
C PHE A 106 34.76 26.24 29.89
N SER A 107 34.27 25.51 30.90
CA SER A 107 33.91 26.09 32.21
C SER A 107 35.06 26.11 33.22
N SER A 108 36.23 25.53 32.91
CA SER A 108 37.37 25.46 33.85
C SER A 108 38.44 26.55 33.65
N GLY A 109 38.13 27.61 32.90
CA GLY A 109 39.08 28.66 32.53
C GLY A 109 38.73 30.05 33.06
N ILE A 110 38.44 30.22 34.35
CA ILE A 110 38.44 31.54 35.01
C ILE A 110 39.14 31.41 36.37
N PRO A 111 40.40 31.86 36.54
CA PRO A 111 40.95 32.05 37.87
C PRO A 111 40.33 33.31 38.48
N TYR A 112 39.45 33.11 39.44
CA TYR A 112 39.00 34.13 40.36
C TYR A 112 40.20 34.57 41.22
N CYS A 113 40.99 35.53 40.73
CA CYS A 113 41.93 36.28 41.57
C CYS A 113 41.14 37.37 42.32
N PHE A 114 40.68 37.04 43.52
CA PHE A 114 40.40 38.04 44.56
C PHE A 114 40.60 37.41 45.94
N GLY A 115 41.62 37.85 46.67
CA GLY A 115 41.84 37.43 48.04
C GLY A 115 43.23 37.77 48.59
N TYR A 116 43.29 38.95 49.23
CA TYR A 116 44.24 39.44 50.24
C TYR A 116 45.61 39.94 49.76
#